data_AF-A0AAV7K768-F1
#
_entry.id   AF-A0AAV7K768-F1
#
_cell.length_a   1.000
_cell.length_b   1.000
_cell.length_c   1.000
_cell.angle_alpha   90.00
_cell.angle_beta   90.00
_cell.angle_gamma   90.00
#
_symmetry.space_group_name_H-M   'P 1'
#
loop_
_entity.id
_entity.type
_entity.pdbx_description
1 polymer ?
#
loop_
_entity_poly.entity_id
_entity_poly.type
_entity_poly.pdbx_seq_one_letter_code
_entity_poly.pdbx_strand_id
1 'polypeptide(L)'
;MLESKHEHESLLQSEMQESRMNTEGELAQYREEIAQLKSVLEVAEVGATRQSELESEVNTLNLNCSDLEEKIGMRVYELETVRAEFMNKTATYEAELTHSSTRVQQLERELSEFKKDDTTTIEDQVEAEMAQTTLAVDQAALRIQEILEASKNKLSGIKLEVNGNILGACTGLMAAIKLLIEKSKHLQREIISEGGEHSSKEFYRKNHRWTEGLISAAKIVGQGATYLVETADRCVDGRASYQELMVVSKDISASTVQLVVTSQVKADKESGCLKDVKGASSKVSECVGQVIASAQVGAHQIEENEEIDFTNLSYVRAKKLERDMSINVLELESKLEKARLKLMNLRKSTYHTSEGATGDIN
;
A
#
# COMPACT_ATOMS: atom_id res chain seq x y z
N MET A 1 -14.37 -89.34 -99.09
CA MET A 1 -15.09 -88.05 -99.19
C MET A 1 -15.77 -87.66 -97.87
N LEU A 2 -16.35 -88.60 -97.12
CA LEU A 2 -16.92 -88.35 -95.78
C LEU A 2 -15.85 -88.18 -94.66
N GLU A 3 -14.77 -88.97 -94.66
CA GLU A 3 -13.69 -88.84 -93.65
C GLU A 3 -12.95 -87.49 -93.74
N SER A 4 -12.61 -87.05 -94.95
CA SER A 4 -11.94 -85.75 -95.19
C SER A 4 -12.79 -84.53 -94.78
N LYS A 5 -14.13 -84.65 -94.78
CA LYS A 5 -15.02 -83.57 -94.30
C LYS A 5 -15.06 -83.51 -92.77
N HIS A 6 -15.05 -84.67 -92.12
CA HIS A 6 -15.06 -84.76 -90.65
C HIS A 6 -13.74 -84.30 -90.04
N GLU A 7 -12.61 -84.60 -90.69
CA GLU A 7 -11.29 -84.08 -90.30
C GLU A 7 -11.19 -82.56 -90.43
N HIS A 8 -11.75 -81.98 -91.50
CA HIS A 8 -11.71 -80.52 -91.69
C HIS A 8 -12.58 -79.76 -90.68
N GLU A 9 -13.75 -80.30 -90.34
CA GLU A 9 -14.66 -79.74 -89.33
C GLU A 9 -14.08 -79.83 -87.91
N SER A 10 -13.37 -80.92 -87.61
CA SER A 10 -12.60 -81.11 -86.37
C SER A 10 -11.44 -80.11 -86.25
N LEU A 11 -10.71 -79.88 -87.35
CA LEU A 11 -9.61 -78.92 -87.40
C LEU A 11 -10.12 -77.48 -87.16
N LEU A 12 -11.23 -77.11 -87.80
CA LEU A 12 -11.86 -75.80 -87.65
C LEU A 12 -12.38 -75.57 -86.23
N GLN A 13 -12.96 -76.59 -85.59
CA GLN A 13 -13.37 -76.51 -84.18
C GLN A 13 -12.16 -76.35 -83.25
N SER A 14 -11.04 -77.03 -83.53
CA SER A 14 -9.80 -76.89 -82.76
C SER A 14 -9.22 -75.48 -82.88
N GLU A 15 -9.11 -74.94 -84.11
CA GLU A 15 -8.62 -73.58 -84.35
C GLU A 15 -9.53 -72.51 -83.71
N MET A 16 -10.85 -72.69 -83.80
CA MET A 16 -11.81 -71.82 -83.12
C MET A 16 -11.68 -71.91 -81.60
N GLN A 17 -11.43 -73.09 -81.05
CA GLN A 17 -11.27 -73.27 -79.62
C GLN A 17 -9.95 -72.70 -79.11
N GLU A 18 -8.87 -72.81 -79.89
CA GLU A 18 -7.58 -72.19 -79.61
C GLU A 18 -7.66 -70.65 -79.69
N SER A 19 -8.30 -70.11 -80.73
CA SER A 19 -8.59 -68.68 -80.86
C SER A 19 -9.46 -68.17 -79.70
N ARG A 20 -10.46 -68.96 -79.27
CA ARG A 20 -11.28 -68.64 -78.11
C ARG A 20 -10.49 -68.67 -76.80
N MET A 21 -9.62 -69.65 -76.59
CA MET A 21 -8.77 -69.68 -75.39
C MET A 21 -7.75 -68.55 -75.37
N ASN A 22 -7.17 -68.18 -76.52
CA ASN A 22 -6.28 -67.02 -76.62
C ASN A 22 -7.01 -65.72 -76.31
N THR A 23 -8.21 -65.51 -76.89
CA THR A 23 -9.03 -64.32 -76.59
C THR A 23 -9.53 -64.30 -75.14
N GLU A 24 -9.90 -65.44 -74.55
CA GLU A 24 -10.26 -65.53 -73.13
C GLU A 24 -9.05 -65.25 -72.21
N GLY A 25 -7.85 -65.67 -72.61
CA GLY A 25 -6.58 -65.36 -71.93
C GLY A 25 -6.24 -63.87 -71.97
N GLU A 26 -6.33 -63.24 -73.14
CA GLU A 26 -6.15 -61.78 -73.31
C GLU A 26 -7.19 -61.00 -72.50
N LEU A 27 -8.46 -61.43 -72.51
CA LEU A 27 -9.52 -60.82 -71.71
C LEU A 27 -9.28 -60.97 -70.19
N ALA A 28 -8.72 -62.10 -69.75
CA ALA A 28 -8.35 -62.28 -68.35
C ALA A 28 -7.20 -61.34 -67.94
N GLN A 29 -6.20 -61.17 -68.81
CA GLN A 29 -5.11 -60.22 -68.60
C GLN A 29 -5.62 -58.78 -68.52
N TYR A 30 -6.50 -58.36 -69.43
CA TYR A 30 -7.09 -57.02 -69.37
C TYR A 30 -7.95 -56.79 -68.12
N ARG A 31 -8.66 -57.82 -67.64
CA ARG A 31 -9.42 -57.73 -66.37
C ARG A 31 -8.50 -57.51 -65.17
N GLU A 32 -7.36 -58.19 -65.14
CA GLU A 32 -6.36 -58.02 -64.08
C GLU A 32 -5.74 -56.61 -64.12
N GLU A 33 -5.36 -56.12 -65.31
CA GLU A 33 -4.86 -54.75 -65.48
C GLU A 33 -5.90 -53.70 -65.05
N ILE A 34 -7.17 -53.88 -65.41
CA ILE A 34 -8.26 -53.00 -64.97
C ILE A 34 -8.42 -53.02 -63.44
N ALA A 35 -8.30 -54.20 -62.80
CA ALA A 35 -8.38 -54.31 -61.35
C ALA A 35 -7.22 -53.57 -60.65
N GLN A 36 -6.00 -53.69 -61.18
CA GLN A 36 -4.84 -52.96 -60.68
C GLN A 36 -5.00 -51.44 -60.84
N LEU A 37 -5.48 -50.98 -62.01
CA LEU A 37 -5.73 -49.55 -62.25
C LEU A 37 -6.81 -48.98 -61.34
N LYS A 38 -7.88 -49.74 -61.06
CA LYS A 38 -8.92 -49.31 -60.10
C LYS A 38 -8.38 -49.14 -58.68
N SER A 39 -7.52 -50.06 -58.23
CA SER A 39 -6.86 -49.95 -56.92
C SER A 39 -6.00 -48.69 -56.81
N VAL A 40 -5.22 -48.39 -57.86
CA VAL A 40 -4.42 -47.16 -57.92
C VAL A 40 -5.29 -45.90 -57.93
N LEU A 41 -6.40 -45.93 -58.66
CA LEU A 41 -7.34 -44.81 -58.73
C LEU A 41 -7.96 -44.51 -57.36
N GLU A 42 -8.39 -45.54 -56.62
CA GLU A 42 -8.97 -45.39 -55.28
C GLU A 42 -7.98 -44.74 -54.29
N VAL A 43 -6.71 -45.17 -54.32
CA VAL A 43 -5.65 -44.54 -53.50
C VAL A 43 -5.42 -43.08 -53.90
N ALA A 44 -5.46 -42.76 -55.20
CA ALA A 44 -5.31 -41.39 -55.68
C ALA A 44 -6.48 -40.49 -55.28
N GLU A 45 -7.72 -40.99 -55.30
CA GLU A 45 -8.92 -40.26 -54.85
C GLU A 45 -8.86 -39.95 -53.36
N VAL A 46 -8.46 -40.92 -52.52
CA VAL A 46 -8.24 -40.69 -51.08
C VAL A 46 -7.13 -39.65 -50.86
N GLY A 47 -6.03 -39.72 -51.61
CA GLY A 47 -4.97 -38.70 -51.56
C GLY A 47 -5.47 -37.29 -51.90
N ALA A 48 -6.31 -37.17 -52.93
CA ALA A 48 -6.88 -35.88 -53.34
C ALA A 48 -7.83 -35.29 -52.29
N THR A 49 -8.69 -36.12 -51.67
CA THR A 49 -9.56 -35.65 -50.57
C THR A 49 -8.74 -35.17 -49.37
N ARG A 50 -7.70 -35.91 -48.98
CA ARG A 50 -6.82 -35.52 -47.88
C ARG A 50 -6.08 -34.22 -48.15
N GLN A 51 -5.63 -34.00 -49.39
CA GLN A 51 -5.02 -32.73 -49.80
C GLN A 51 -6.00 -31.56 -49.66
N SER A 52 -7.25 -31.73 -50.10
CA SER A 52 -8.27 -30.68 -49.97
C SER A 52 -8.58 -30.33 -48.51
N GLU A 53 -8.64 -31.33 -47.61
CA GLU A 53 -8.79 -31.10 -46.16
C GLU A 53 -7.64 -30.28 -45.58
N LEU A 54 -6.39 -30.65 -45.91
CA LEU A 54 -5.18 -29.95 -45.50
C LEU A 54 -5.16 -28.49 -45.99
N GLU A 55 -5.56 -28.25 -47.24
CA GLU A 55 -5.67 -26.89 -47.78
C GLU A 55 -6.69 -26.04 -47.00
N SER A 56 -7.83 -26.61 -46.63
CA SER A 56 -8.83 -25.93 -45.78
C SER A 56 -8.29 -25.60 -44.39
N GLU A 57 -7.55 -26.52 -43.77
CA GLU A 57 -6.97 -26.34 -42.44
C GLU A 57 -5.87 -25.26 -42.45
N VAL A 58 -5.00 -25.27 -43.48
CA VAL A 58 -3.99 -24.22 -43.71
C VAL A 58 -4.64 -22.86 -43.92
N ASN A 59 -5.71 -22.77 -44.70
CA ASN A 59 -6.44 -21.51 -44.88
C ASN A 59 -7.01 -20.97 -43.57
N THR A 60 -7.58 -21.85 -42.74
CA THR A 60 -8.11 -21.47 -41.42
C THR A 60 -7.01 -20.98 -40.48
N LEU A 61 -5.85 -21.66 -40.47
CA LEU A 61 -4.69 -21.23 -39.70
C LEU A 61 -4.13 -19.89 -40.16
N ASN A 62 -4.07 -19.64 -41.46
CA ASN A 62 -3.61 -18.36 -42.02
C ASN A 62 -4.55 -17.20 -41.62
N LEU A 63 -5.86 -17.42 -41.66
CA LEU A 63 -6.84 -16.43 -41.19
C LEU A 63 -6.66 -16.12 -39.70
N ASN A 64 -6.50 -17.14 -38.85
CA ASN A 64 -6.27 -16.96 -37.42
C ASN A 64 -4.93 -16.25 -37.15
N CYS A 65 -3.89 -16.55 -37.92
CA CYS A 65 -2.58 -15.89 -37.82
C CYS A 65 -2.71 -14.39 -38.13
N SER A 66 -3.43 -14.04 -39.20
CA SER A 66 -3.69 -12.65 -39.57
C SER A 66 -4.46 -11.87 -38.50
N ASP A 67 -5.50 -12.48 -37.88
CA ASP A 67 -6.27 -11.85 -36.80
C ASP A 67 -5.41 -11.64 -35.54
N LEU A 68 -4.51 -12.58 -35.23
CA LEU A 68 -3.56 -12.42 -34.14
C LEU A 68 -2.52 -11.32 -34.41
N GLU A 69 -2.02 -11.21 -35.64
CA GLU A 69 -1.11 -10.15 -36.05
C GLU A 69 -1.75 -8.76 -35.89
N GLU A 70 -3.02 -8.62 -36.29
CA GLU A 70 -3.77 -7.36 -36.11
C GLU A 70 -3.97 -7.01 -34.63
N LYS A 71 -4.34 -8.00 -33.80
CA LYS A 71 -4.48 -7.82 -32.34
C LYS A 71 -3.16 -7.44 -31.67
N ILE A 72 -2.06 -8.05 -32.08
CA ILE A 72 -0.71 -7.70 -31.59
C ILE A 72 -0.39 -6.26 -32.00
N GLY A 73 -0.65 -5.88 -33.26
CA GLY A 73 -0.44 -4.52 -33.75
C GLY A 73 -1.19 -3.47 -32.92
N MET A 74 -2.48 -3.71 -32.65
CA MET A 74 -3.28 -2.85 -31.78
C MET A 74 -2.69 -2.73 -30.37
N ARG A 75 -2.27 -3.85 -29.77
CA ARG A 75 -1.73 -3.83 -28.41
C ARG A 75 -0.37 -3.13 -28.33
N VAL A 76 0.47 -3.26 -29.36
CA VAL A 76 1.74 -2.52 -29.47
C VAL A 76 1.47 -1.02 -29.54
N TYR A 77 0.51 -0.59 -30.35
CA TYR A 77 0.12 0.83 -30.46
C TYR A 77 -0.36 1.41 -29.12
N GLU A 78 -1.21 0.69 -28.39
CA GLU A 78 -1.64 1.09 -27.05
C GLU A 78 -0.47 1.23 -26.07
N LEU A 79 0.48 0.28 -26.10
CA LEU A 79 1.67 0.31 -25.25
C LEU A 79 2.59 1.49 -25.58
N GLU A 80 2.75 1.81 -26.86
CA GLU A 80 3.53 2.98 -27.30
C GLU A 80 2.88 4.29 -26.84
N THR A 81 1.55 4.38 -26.87
CA THR A 81 0.80 5.54 -26.41
C THR A 81 0.99 5.75 -24.89
N VAL A 82 0.82 4.69 -24.10
CA VAL A 82 1.04 4.75 -22.63
C VAL A 82 2.50 5.09 -22.31
N ARG A 83 3.45 4.55 -23.07
CA ARG A 83 4.87 4.89 -22.93
C ARG A 83 5.12 6.37 -23.18
N ALA A 84 4.51 6.96 -24.20
CA ALA A 84 4.65 8.39 -24.49
C ALA A 84 4.08 9.28 -23.37
N GLU A 85 2.91 8.94 -22.83
CA GLU A 85 2.32 9.64 -21.68
C GLU A 85 3.23 9.57 -20.44
N PHE A 86 3.77 8.38 -20.15
CA PHE A 86 4.69 8.19 -19.03
C PHE A 86 5.98 9.00 -19.19
N MET A 87 6.56 9.04 -20.39
CA MET A 87 7.76 9.84 -20.68
C MET A 87 7.49 11.34 -20.49
N ASN A 88 6.34 11.84 -20.97
CA ASN A 88 5.97 13.24 -20.81
C ASN A 88 5.81 13.60 -19.32
N LYS A 89 5.11 12.74 -18.56
CA LYS A 89 4.92 12.95 -17.13
C LYS A 89 6.25 12.91 -16.35
N THR A 90 7.15 12.01 -16.73
CA THR A 90 8.50 11.95 -16.15
C THR A 90 9.27 13.25 -16.41
N ALA A 91 9.25 13.75 -17.64
CA ALA A 91 9.88 15.03 -17.98
C ALA A 91 9.29 16.22 -17.19
N THR A 92 7.97 16.24 -16.96
CA THR A 92 7.35 17.29 -16.13
C THR A 92 7.82 17.24 -14.68
N TYR A 93 7.94 16.04 -14.08
CA TYR A 93 8.44 15.88 -12.72
C TYR A 93 9.91 16.28 -12.60
N GLU A 94 10.75 15.93 -13.59
CA GLU A 94 12.15 16.36 -13.62
C GLU A 94 12.29 17.89 -13.68
N ALA A 95 11.44 18.56 -14.46
CA ALA A 95 11.40 20.02 -14.53
C ALA A 95 10.98 20.66 -13.19
N GLU A 96 9.92 20.15 -12.54
CA GLU A 96 9.48 20.61 -11.22
C GLU A 96 10.55 20.41 -10.14
N LEU A 97 11.21 19.26 -10.15
CA LEU A 97 12.29 18.94 -9.21
C LEU A 97 13.48 19.88 -9.41
N THR A 98 13.86 20.15 -10.66
CA THR A 98 14.94 21.08 -10.99
C THR A 98 14.60 22.50 -10.54
N HIS A 99 13.35 22.95 -10.74
CA HIS A 99 12.88 24.26 -10.28
C HIS A 99 12.90 24.36 -8.74
N SER A 100 12.43 23.33 -8.05
CA SER A 100 12.47 23.27 -6.58
C SER A 100 13.91 23.29 -6.07
N SER A 101 14.81 22.50 -6.66
CA SER A 101 16.24 22.49 -6.34
C SER A 101 16.90 23.86 -6.52
N THR A 102 16.58 24.56 -7.62
CA THR A 102 17.08 25.91 -7.88
C THR A 102 16.55 26.92 -6.85
N ARG A 103 15.28 26.79 -6.45
CA ARG A 103 14.68 27.63 -5.40
C ARG A 103 15.36 27.39 -4.05
N VAL A 104 15.65 26.15 -3.70
CA VAL A 104 16.39 25.80 -2.46
C VAL A 104 17.78 26.43 -2.49
N GLN A 105 18.54 26.28 -3.57
CA GLN A 105 19.88 26.90 -3.70
C GLN A 105 19.84 28.44 -3.62
N GLN A 106 18.76 29.04 -4.13
CA GLN A 106 18.56 30.49 -4.03
C GLN A 106 18.26 30.90 -2.58
N LEU A 107 17.35 30.21 -1.89
CA LEU A 107 17.05 30.46 -0.48
C LEU A 107 18.26 30.23 0.41
N GLU A 108 19.11 29.23 0.11
CA GLU A 108 20.37 29.01 0.83
C GLU A 108 21.34 30.19 0.67
N ARG A 109 21.42 30.78 -0.54
CA ARG A 109 22.20 32.00 -0.78
C ARG A 109 21.63 33.19 -0.02
N GLU A 110 20.33 33.42 -0.10
CA GLU A 110 19.64 34.48 0.64
C GLU A 110 19.82 34.33 2.16
N LEU A 111 19.75 33.10 2.69
CA LEU A 111 20.02 32.79 4.09
C LEU A 111 21.49 33.04 4.47
N SER A 112 22.43 32.76 3.57
CA SER A 112 23.86 33.01 3.81
C SER A 112 24.20 34.50 3.82
N GLU A 113 23.50 35.31 3.02
CA GLU A 113 23.62 36.76 3.01
C GLU A 113 22.95 37.38 4.24
N PHE A 114 21.81 36.84 4.68
CA PHE A 114 21.13 37.26 5.91
C PHE A 114 21.95 36.97 7.18
N LYS A 115 22.63 35.81 7.23
CA LYS A 115 23.52 35.44 8.35
C LYS A 115 24.73 36.36 8.54
N LYS A 116 25.03 37.26 7.59
CA LYS A 116 26.12 38.23 7.71
C LYS A 116 25.75 39.45 8.57
N ASP A 117 24.47 39.69 8.83
CA ASP A 117 23.97 40.91 9.52
C ASP A 117 23.38 40.65 10.91
N ASP A 118 23.26 39.39 11.35
CA ASP A 118 22.77 39.07 12.69
C ASP A 118 23.88 39.22 13.74
N THR A 119 23.92 40.41 14.32
CA THR A 119 24.61 40.75 15.58
C THR A 119 23.93 40.14 16.81
N THR A 120 23.02 39.18 16.66
CA THR A 120 22.54 38.32 17.75
C THR A 120 23.51 37.16 17.94
N THR A 121 24.33 37.24 18.98
CA THR A 121 25.29 36.17 19.28
C THR A 121 24.52 34.89 19.63
N ILE A 122 25.01 33.70 19.22
CA ILE A 122 24.38 32.38 19.49
C ILE A 122 23.97 32.21 20.97
N GLU A 123 24.66 32.93 21.85
CA GLU A 123 24.44 33.04 23.29
C GLU A 123 23.05 33.59 23.66
N ASP A 124 22.60 34.65 22.98
CA ASP A 124 21.27 35.24 23.19
C ASP A 124 20.16 34.41 22.52
N GLN A 125 20.53 33.58 21.54
CA GLN A 125 19.60 32.73 20.79
C GLN A 125 19.11 31.53 21.61
N VAL A 126 19.88 31.01 22.58
CA VAL A 126 19.44 29.85 23.40
C VAL A 126 18.24 30.20 24.26
N GLU A 127 18.36 31.26 25.06
CA GLU A 127 17.30 31.65 25.98
C GLU A 127 16.08 32.15 25.20
N ALA A 128 16.30 32.88 24.10
CA ALA A 128 15.25 33.30 23.18
C ALA A 128 14.51 32.11 22.56
N GLU A 129 15.22 31.11 22.01
CA GLU A 129 14.60 29.93 21.38
C GLU A 129 13.86 29.07 22.42
N MET A 130 14.44 28.87 23.61
CA MET A 130 13.78 28.15 24.69
C MET A 130 12.54 28.89 25.21
N ALA A 131 12.54 30.23 25.20
CA ALA A 131 11.36 31.05 25.49
C ALA A 131 10.30 30.94 24.38
N GLN A 132 10.71 31.05 23.12
CA GLN A 132 9.83 30.90 21.95
C GLN A 132 9.19 29.51 21.90
N THR A 133 9.95 28.46 22.20
CA THR A 133 9.44 27.09 22.28
C THR A 133 8.39 26.97 23.38
N THR A 134 8.62 27.58 24.55
CA THR A 134 7.62 27.59 25.65
C THR A 134 6.35 28.33 25.21
N LEU A 135 6.50 29.49 24.55
CA LEU A 135 5.39 30.27 24.02
C LEU A 135 4.57 29.48 22.99
N ALA A 136 5.24 28.77 22.06
CA ALA A 136 4.59 27.95 21.05
C ALA A 136 3.76 26.82 21.70
N VAL A 137 4.29 26.17 22.75
CA VAL A 137 3.57 25.13 23.51
C VAL A 137 2.38 25.73 24.27
N ASP A 138 2.52 26.92 24.85
CA ASP A 138 1.41 27.62 25.52
C ASP A 138 0.32 28.03 24.54
N GLN A 139 0.69 28.57 23.38
CA GLN A 139 -0.25 28.90 22.30
C GLN A 139 -0.95 27.64 21.77
N ALA A 140 -0.22 26.54 21.61
CA ALA A 140 -0.76 25.24 21.24
C ALA A 140 -1.80 24.76 22.28
N ALA A 141 -1.49 24.83 23.58
CA ALA A 141 -2.41 24.45 24.64
C ALA A 141 -3.69 25.31 24.65
N LEU A 142 -3.56 26.63 24.49
CA LEU A 142 -4.70 27.55 24.38
C LEU A 142 -5.57 27.23 23.17
N ARG A 143 -4.95 27.00 22.02
CA ARG A 143 -5.66 26.67 20.77
C ARG A 143 -6.40 25.33 20.89
N ILE A 144 -5.84 24.32 21.56
CA ILE A 144 -6.56 23.06 21.84
C ILE A 144 -7.82 23.35 22.68
N GLN A 145 -7.72 24.20 23.70
CA GLN A 145 -8.86 24.56 24.54
C GLN A 145 -9.96 25.28 23.75
N GLU A 146 -9.58 26.18 22.83
CA GLU A 146 -10.53 26.82 21.92
C GLU A 146 -11.21 25.82 20.98
N ILE A 147 -10.46 24.84 20.44
CA ILE A 147 -11.02 23.77 19.59
C ILE A 147 -12.00 22.92 20.41
N LEU A 148 -11.67 22.63 21.68
CA LEU A 148 -12.52 21.87 22.57
C LEU A 148 -13.86 22.60 22.81
N GLU A 149 -13.84 23.89 23.13
CA GLU A 149 -15.08 24.67 23.30
C GLU A 149 -15.86 24.84 21.99
N ALA A 150 -15.16 25.03 20.86
CA ALA A 150 -15.81 25.09 19.55
C ALA A 150 -16.46 23.76 19.17
N SER A 151 -15.82 22.63 19.49
CA SER A 151 -16.30 21.29 19.16
C SER A 151 -17.58 20.93 19.92
N LYS A 152 -17.73 21.36 21.19
CA LYS A 152 -18.98 21.22 21.97
C LYS A 152 -20.19 21.86 21.29
N ASN A 153 -19.98 22.95 20.55
CA ASN A 153 -21.05 23.67 19.85
C ASN A 153 -21.34 23.09 18.45
N LYS A 154 -20.37 22.41 17.83
CA LYS A 154 -20.44 21.94 16.44
C LYS A 154 -20.75 20.45 16.31
N LEU A 155 -20.38 19.64 17.31
CA LEU A 155 -20.48 18.18 17.28
C LEU A 155 -21.47 17.70 18.34
N SER A 156 -22.08 16.54 18.10
CA SER A 156 -23.00 15.89 19.03
C SER A 156 -22.79 14.37 19.05
N GLY A 157 -23.20 13.72 20.13
CA GLY A 157 -23.15 12.26 20.27
C GLY A 157 -21.72 11.71 20.38
N ILE A 158 -21.50 10.51 19.82
CA ILE A 158 -20.24 9.75 19.94
C ILE A 158 -19.04 10.54 19.39
N LYS A 159 -19.24 11.30 18.29
CA LYS A 159 -18.17 12.12 17.69
C LYS A 159 -17.68 13.23 18.62
N LEU A 160 -18.57 13.81 19.44
CA LEU A 160 -18.18 14.81 20.45
C LEU A 160 -17.39 14.16 21.59
N GLU A 161 -17.82 12.99 22.07
CA GLU A 161 -17.15 12.27 23.15
C GLU A 161 -15.73 11.85 22.77
N VAL A 162 -15.59 11.22 21.60
CA VAL A 162 -14.29 10.81 21.04
C VAL A 162 -13.36 11.99 20.87
N ASN A 163 -13.82 13.05 20.19
CA ASN A 163 -12.98 14.22 19.92
C ASN A 163 -12.62 14.97 21.20
N GLY A 164 -13.54 15.03 22.18
CA GLY A 164 -13.27 15.61 23.49
C GLY A 164 -12.17 14.86 24.24
N ASN A 165 -12.20 13.52 24.23
CA ASN A 165 -11.16 12.69 24.85
C ASN A 165 -9.78 12.89 24.19
N ILE A 166 -9.74 12.94 22.86
CA ILE A 166 -8.51 13.20 22.09
C ILE A 166 -7.94 14.58 22.43
N LEU A 167 -8.75 15.63 22.37
CA LEU A 167 -8.31 17.00 22.70
C LEU A 167 -7.87 17.13 24.17
N GLY A 168 -8.53 16.42 25.08
CA GLY A 168 -8.12 16.32 26.48
C GLY A 168 -6.74 15.68 26.64
N ALA A 169 -6.48 14.57 25.93
CA ALA A 169 -5.18 13.93 25.91
C ALA A 169 -4.09 14.83 25.29
N CYS A 170 -4.39 15.54 24.20
CA CYS A 170 -3.49 16.53 23.60
C CYS A 170 -3.15 17.68 24.57
N THR A 171 -4.12 18.12 25.38
CA THR A 171 -3.90 19.15 26.42
C THR A 171 -2.93 18.64 27.50
N GLY A 172 -3.13 17.40 27.96
CA GLY A 172 -2.21 16.75 28.91
C GLY A 172 -0.80 16.59 28.34
N LEU A 173 -0.69 16.24 27.07
CA LEU A 173 0.58 16.18 26.36
C LEU A 173 1.29 17.55 26.30
N MET A 174 0.58 18.63 25.97
CA MET A 174 1.17 19.98 25.97
C MET A 174 1.67 20.40 27.36
N ALA A 175 0.92 20.08 28.42
CA ALA A 175 1.36 20.34 29.78
C ALA A 175 2.64 19.56 30.15
N ALA A 176 2.75 18.30 29.75
CA ALA A 176 3.95 17.49 29.97
C ALA A 176 5.16 18.03 29.19
N ILE A 177 4.96 18.48 27.95
CA ILE A 177 6.03 19.09 27.13
C ILE A 177 6.49 20.41 27.73
N LYS A 178 5.57 21.25 28.21
CA LYS A 178 5.91 22.51 28.91
C LYS A 178 6.79 22.24 30.12
N LEU A 179 6.39 21.27 30.95
CA LEU A 179 7.17 20.85 32.12
C LEU A 179 8.57 20.35 31.71
N LEU A 180 8.68 19.57 30.63
CA LEU A 180 9.96 19.10 30.13
C LEU A 180 10.89 20.26 29.72
N ILE A 181 10.35 21.26 29.00
CA ILE A 181 11.12 22.45 28.59
C ILE A 181 11.60 23.22 29.82
N GLU A 182 10.74 23.38 30.83
CA GLU A 182 11.10 24.02 32.10
C GLU A 182 12.23 23.26 32.81
N LYS A 183 12.11 21.94 32.94
CA LYS A 183 13.16 21.09 33.52
C LYS A 183 14.46 21.14 32.72
N SER A 184 14.39 21.19 31.39
CA SER A 184 15.57 21.37 30.52
C SER A 184 16.25 22.71 30.78
N LYS A 185 15.49 23.81 30.97
CA LYS A 185 16.05 25.12 31.36
C LYS A 185 16.76 25.05 32.71
N HIS A 186 16.19 24.35 33.69
CA HIS A 186 16.84 24.16 35.00
C HIS A 186 18.16 23.38 34.88
N LEU A 187 18.17 22.30 34.09
CA LEU A 187 19.37 21.55 33.81
C LEU A 187 20.46 22.40 33.13
N GLN A 188 20.10 23.23 32.16
CA GLN A 188 21.05 24.15 31.52
C GLN A 188 21.66 25.14 32.52
N ARG A 189 20.85 25.69 33.44
CA ARG A 189 21.36 26.59 34.49
C ARG A 189 22.31 25.89 35.46
N GLU A 190 21.99 24.65 35.86
CA GLU A 190 22.85 23.82 36.71
C GLU A 190 24.21 23.59 36.02
N ILE A 191 24.21 23.12 34.77
CA ILE A 191 25.41 22.88 33.97
C ILE A 191 26.30 24.13 33.89
N ILE A 192 25.69 25.30 33.66
CA ILE A 192 26.44 26.57 33.58
C ILE A 192 27.01 26.96 34.95
N SER A 193 26.27 26.73 36.02
CA SER A 193 26.74 27.03 37.38
C SER A 193 27.90 26.13 37.82
N GLU A 194 27.93 24.89 37.34
CA GLU A 194 28.99 23.92 37.62
C GLU A 194 30.22 24.10 36.71
N GLY A 195 30.05 24.70 35.52
CA GLY A 195 31.14 24.93 34.55
C GLY A 195 32.24 25.88 35.01
N GLY A 196 31.95 26.74 36.00
CA GLY A 196 32.94 27.65 36.59
C GLY A 196 33.26 28.89 35.76
N GLU A 197 32.59 29.11 34.63
CA GLU A 197 32.70 30.35 33.84
C GLU A 197 32.03 31.54 34.52
N HIS A 198 32.61 32.73 34.33
CA HIS A 198 32.12 33.98 34.93
C HIS A 198 30.80 34.49 34.33
N SER A 199 30.36 33.96 33.17
CA SER A 199 29.11 34.33 32.50
C SER A 199 28.54 33.20 31.66
N SER A 200 27.20 33.05 31.66
CA SER A 200 26.46 32.10 30.81
C SER A 200 26.79 32.25 29.33
N LYS A 201 27.04 33.48 28.86
CA LYS A 201 27.43 33.76 27.47
C LYS A 201 28.77 33.12 27.11
N GLU A 202 29.75 33.21 28.02
CA GLU A 202 31.07 32.63 27.79
C GLU A 202 31.00 31.10 27.71
N PHE A 203 30.16 30.47 28.54
CA PHE A 203 29.92 29.03 28.50
C PHE A 203 29.32 28.57 27.16
N TYR A 204 28.25 29.22 26.71
CA TYR A 204 27.60 28.88 25.44
C TYR A 204 28.52 29.09 24.23
N ARG A 205 29.36 30.12 24.26
CA ARG A 205 30.37 30.39 23.23
C ARG A 205 31.43 29.30 23.14
N LYS A 206 32.00 28.91 24.28
CA LYS A 206 33.00 27.82 24.34
C LYS A 206 32.40 26.49 23.89
N ASN A 207 31.13 26.26 24.20
CA ASN A 207 30.41 25.03 23.88
C ASN A 207 29.49 25.15 22.64
N HIS A 208 29.87 25.94 21.64
CA HIS A 208 29.04 26.27 20.46
C HIS A 208 28.26 25.09 19.82
N ARG A 209 28.89 23.93 19.58
CA ARG A 209 28.20 22.76 18.98
C ARG A 209 27.06 22.21 19.84
N TRP A 210 27.25 22.23 21.16
CA TRP A 210 26.21 21.83 22.10
C TRP A 210 25.08 22.84 22.13
N THR A 211 25.44 24.13 22.14
CA THR A 211 24.52 25.27 22.08
C THR A 211 23.63 25.24 20.81
N GLU A 212 24.23 25.03 19.64
CA GLU A 212 23.49 24.90 18.37
C GLU A 212 22.56 23.67 18.37
N GLY A 213 23.02 22.55 18.94
CA GLY A 213 22.20 21.36 19.09
C GLY A 213 20.98 21.61 19.99
N LEU A 214 21.15 22.36 21.09
CA LEU A 214 20.07 22.72 22.00
C LEU A 214 19.02 23.60 21.31
N ILE A 215 19.47 24.65 20.62
CA ILE A 215 18.58 25.56 19.86
C ILE A 215 17.79 24.76 18.82
N SER A 216 18.48 23.91 18.04
CA SER A 216 17.83 23.09 17.01
C SER A 216 16.78 22.13 17.60
N ALA A 217 17.12 21.43 18.69
CA ALA A 217 16.20 20.51 19.33
C ALA A 217 14.98 21.23 19.93
N ALA A 218 15.18 22.38 20.58
CA ALA A 218 14.09 23.20 21.12
C ALA A 218 13.14 23.67 20.01
N LYS A 219 13.69 24.18 18.91
CA LYS A 219 12.92 24.63 17.74
C LYS A 219 12.04 23.53 17.16
N ILE A 220 12.58 22.32 16.99
CA ILE A 220 11.82 21.17 16.47
C ILE A 220 10.66 20.81 17.44
N VAL A 221 10.89 20.86 18.75
CA VAL A 221 9.81 20.64 19.75
C VAL A 221 8.70 21.69 19.61
N GLY A 222 9.05 22.97 19.44
CA GLY A 222 8.08 24.04 19.25
C GLY A 222 7.26 23.86 17.97
N GLN A 223 7.92 23.52 16.85
CA GLN A 223 7.25 23.22 15.58
C GLN A 223 6.34 21.99 15.70
N GLY A 224 6.80 20.94 16.37
CA GLY A 224 6.01 19.74 16.63
C GLY A 224 4.75 20.03 17.43
N ALA A 225 4.82 20.94 18.41
CA ALA A 225 3.66 21.37 19.19
C ALA A 225 2.61 22.06 18.33
N THR A 226 3.02 23.01 17.48
CA THR A 226 2.11 23.67 16.52
C THR A 226 1.48 22.66 15.57
N TYR A 227 2.29 21.77 14.99
CA TYR A 227 1.80 20.79 14.04
C TYR A 227 0.83 19.76 14.66
N LEU A 228 1.03 19.38 15.92
CA LEU A 228 0.10 18.52 16.66
C LEU A 228 -1.28 19.19 16.76
N VAL A 229 -1.33 20.47 17.11
CA VAL A 229 -2.59 21.19 17.29
C VAL A 229 -3.31 21.42 15.97
N GLU A 230 -2.59 21.79 14.91
CA GLU A 230 -3.18 21.89 13.58
C GLU A 230 -3.75 20.54 13.11
N THR A 231 -3.03 19.45 13.37
CA THR A 231 -3.50 18.10 13.02
C THR A 231 -4.71 17.70 13.86
N ALA A 232 -4.73 18.02 15.16
CA ALA A 232 -5.87 17.78 16.02
C ALA A 232 -7.10 18.58 15.56
N ASP A 233 -6.95 19.85 15.20
CA ASP A 233 -8.02 20.71 14.64
C ASP A 233 -8.59 20.10 13.35
N ARG A 234 -7.71 19.72 12.41
CA ARG A 234 -8.11 19.04 11.17
C ARG A 234 -8.80 17.71 11.45
N CYS A 235 -8.38 16.98 12.49
CA CYS A 235 -8.95 15.70 12.85
C CYS A 235 -10.38 15.86 13.40
N VAL A 236 -10.61 16.86 14.24
CA VAL A 236 -11.95 17.21 14.76
C VAL A 236 -12.92 17.56 13.62
N ASP A 237 -12.43 18.30 12.61
CA ASP A 237 -13.20 18.66 11.41
C ASP A 237 -13.35 17.51 10.40
N GLY A 238 -12.70 16.35 10.61
CA GLY A 238 -12.69 15.22 9.66
C GLY A 238 -11.83 15.46 8.41
N ARG A 239 -10.98 16.48 8.40
CA ARG A 239 -10.04 16.81 7.31
C ARG A 239 -8.69 16.09 7.43
N ALA A 240 -8.38 15.55 8.60
CA ALA A 240 -7.20 14.70 8.84
C ALA A 240 -7.63 13.37 9.49
N SER A 241 -6.85 12.32 9.24
CA SER A 241 -7.12 10.99 9.81
C SER A 241 -6.59 10.84 11.23
N TYR A 242 -7.20 9.98 12.05
CA TYR A 242 -6.67 9.63 13.37
C TYR A 242 -5.26 9.02 13.31
N GLN A 243 -4.93 8.33 12.22
CA GLN A 243 -3.58 7.80 11.97
C GLN A 243 -2.54 8.92 11.81
N GLU A 244 -2.90 10.01 11.11
CA GLU A 244 -2.05 11.20 10.99
C GLU A 244 -1.78 11.78 12.38
N LEU A 245 -2.81 11.96 13.21
CA LEU A 245 -2.67 12.45 14.59
C LEU A 245 -1.77 11.54 15.43
N MET A 246 -1.88 10.21 15.28
CA MET A 246 -0.99 9.25 15.96
C MET A 246 0.47 9.40 15.53
N VAL A 247 0.74 9.64 14.24
CA VAL A 247 2.10 9.83 13.72
C VAL A 247 2.69 11.13 14.29
N VAL A 248 1.95 12.24 14.21
CA VAL A 248 2.43 13.53 14.74
C VAL A 248 2.68 13.46 16.26
N SER A 249 1.88 12.70 17.00
CA SER A 249 2.08 12.46 18.43
C SER A 249 3.38 11.69 18.72
N LYS A 250 3.79 10.77 17.84
CA LYS A 250 5.07 10.07 17.96
C LYS A 250 6.25 10.97 17.60
N ASP A 251 6.10 11.79 16.56
CA ASP A 251 7.14 12.70 16.09
C ASP A 251 7.49 13.75 17.16
N ILE A 252 6.49 14.30 17.85
CA ILE A 252 6.72 15.21 18.97
C ILE A 252 7.40 14.49 20.15
N SER A 253 7.05 13.23 20.43
CA SER A 253 7.78 12.41 21.42
C SER A 253 9.26 12.27 21.04
N ALA A 254 9.56 11.92 19.80
CA ALA A 254 10.93 11.76 19.33
C ALA A 254 11.72 13.07 19.45
N SER A 255 11.08 14.19 19.09
CA SER A 255 11.67 15.53 19.19
C SER A 255 12.00 15.91 20.64
N THR A 256 11.11 15.60 21.58
CA THR A 256 11.35 15.84 23.02
C THR A 256 12.46 14.94 23.59
N VAL A 257 12.56 13.68 23.15
CA VAL A 257 13.69 12.81 23.49
C VAL A 257 15.00 13.37 22.96
N GLN A 258 15.00 13.91 21.73
CA GLN A 258 16.18 14.55 21.17
C GLN A 258 16.61 15.77 22.00
N LEU A 259 15.67 16.59 22.48
CA LEU A 259 15.97 17.70 23.38
C LEU A 259 16.64 17.23 24.69
N VAL A 260 16.18 16.12 25.26
CA VAL A 260 16.77 15.50 26.46
C VAL A 260 18.18 15.00 26.18
N VAL A 261 18.36 14.26 25.09
CA VAL A 261 19.64 13.68 24.68
C VAL A 261 20.67 14.77 24.42
N THR A 262 20.26 15.89 23.82
CA THR A 262 21.15 17.03 23.63
C THR A 262 21.43 17.75 24.95
N SER A 263 20.43 17.95 25.82
CA SER A 263 20.59 18.63 27.11
C SER A 263 21.55 17.89 28.06
N GLN A 264 21.56 16.55 28.04
CA GLN A 264 22.39 15.76 28.95
C GLN A 264 23.88 15.68 28.58
N VAL A 265 24.31 16.12 27.38
CA VAL A 265 25.70 15.98 26.91
C VAL A 265 26.72 16.64 27.85
N LYS A 266 26.30 17.73 28.52
CA LYS A 266 27.12 18.50 29.46
C LYS A 266 26.69 18.34 30.92
N ALA A 267 25.70 17.51 31.20
CA ALA A 267 25.20 17.24 32.54
C ALA A 267 26.07 16.21 33.28
N ASP A 268 26.19 16.36 34.60
CA ASP A 268 26.65 15.26 35.44
C ASP A 268 25.62 14.11 35.41
N LYS A 269 26.11 12.87 35.40
CA LYS A 269 25.27 11.66 35.39
C LYS A 269 24.44 11.52 36.66
N GLU A 270 24.94 12.05 37.79
CA GLU A 270 24.25 12.01 39.08
C GLU A 270 23.40 13.25 39.39
N SER A 271 23.35 14.21 38.46
CA SER A 271 22.55 15.45 38.59
C SER A 271 21.08 15.16 38.94
N GLY A 272 20.58 15.93 39.91
CA GLY A 272 19.15 15.96 40.25
C GLY A 272 18.30 16.53 39.11
N CYS A 273 18.78 17.61 38.46
CA CYS A 273 18.09 18.20 37.31
C CYS A 273 18.01 17.23 36.12
N LEU A 274 19.03 16.39 35.91
CA LEU A 274 19.01 15.38 34.86
C LEU A 274 17.97 14.28 35.13
N LYS A 275 17.83 13.87 36.40
CA LYS A 275 16.80 12.91 36.83
C LYS A 275 15.40 13.50 36.60
N ASP A 276 15.20 14.78 36.93
CA ASP A 276 13.95 15.51 36.67
C ASP A 276 13.60 15.60 35.18
N VAL A 277 14.58 15.94 34.33
CA VAL A 277 14.38 16.01 32.86
C VAL A 277 13.99 14.66 32.28
N LYS A 278 14.64 13.57 32.72
CA LYS A 278 14.29 12.21 32.30
C LYS A 278 12.88 11.81 32.78
N GLY A 279 12.52 12.18 34.01
CA GLY A 279 11.17 11.97 34.54
C GLY A 279 10.10 12.69 33.73
N ALA A 280 10.33 13.96 33.39
CA ALA A 280 9.44 14.74 32.54
C ALA A 280 9.33 14.13 31.12
N SER A 281 10.44 13.65 30.54
CA SER A 281 10.44 12.98 29.24
C SER A 281 9.61 11.69 29.24
N SER A 282 9.72 10.88 30.30
CA SER A 282 8.88 9.69 30.47
C SER A 282 7.40 10.05 30.56
N LYS A 283 7.08 11.17 31.21
CA LYS A 283 5.70 11.67 31.28
C LYS A 283 5.16 12.10 29.91
N VAL A 284 5.98 12.73 29.07
CA VAL A 284 5.62 13.04 27.68
C VAL A 284 5.29 11.75 26.93
N SER A 285 6.13 10.72 27.02
CA SER A 285 5.86 9.43 26.37
C SER A 285 4.56 8.75 26.86
N GLU A 286 4.24 8.86 28.15
CA GLU A 286 2.97 8.38 28.70
C GLU A 286 1.78 9.13 28.10
N CYS A 287 1.83 10.46 28.05
CA CYS A 287 0.77 11.28 27.44
C CYS A 287 0.60 11.02 25.94
N VAL A 288 1.70 10.78 25.21
CA VAL A 288 1.63 10.35 23.79
C VAL A 288 0.92 9.01 23.67
N GLY A 289 1.19 8.06 24.57
CA GLY A 289 0.45 6.80 24.64
C GLY A 289 -1.06 7.01 24.86
N GLN A 290 -1.45 7.96 25.70
CA GLN A 290 -2.86 8.32 25.93
C GLN A 290 -3.52 8.95 24.69
N VAL A 291 -2.81 9.83 23.96
CA VAL A 291 -3.31 10.39 22.69
C VAL A 291 -3.51 9.29 21.66
N ILE A 292 -2.54 8.38 21.52
CA ILE A 292 -2.64 7.25 20.58
C ILE A 292 -3.81 6.34 20.93
N ALA A 293 -3.96 5.97 22.21
CA ALA A 293 -5.06 5.14 22.65
C ALA A 293 -6.42 5.80 22.36
N SER A 294 -6.55 7.11 22.64
CA SER A 294 -7.77 7.88 22.37
C SER A 294 -8.07 7.97 20.87
N ALA A 295 -7.05 8.19 20.04
CA ALA A 295 -7.18 8.23 18.59
C ALA A 295 -7.56 6.86 17.99
N GLN A 296 -7.05 5.75 18.54
CA GLN A 296 -7.42 4.40 18.12
C GLN A 296 -8.88 4.06 18.46
N VAL A 297 -9.31 4.38 19.69
CA VAL A 297 -10.71 4.23 20.09
C VAL A 297 -11.60 5.08 19.20
N GLY A 298 -11.19 6.32 18.90
CA GLY A 298 -11.93 7.22 18.05
C GLY A 298 -12.07 6.76 16.61
N ALA A 299 -10.99 6.24 16.02
CA ALA A 299 -11.03 5.65 14.69
C ALA A 299 -12.04 4.49 14.64
N HIS A 300 -12.00 3.58 15.60
CA HIS A 300 -12.89 2.42 15.63
C HIS A 300 -14.37 2.81 15.83
N GLN A 301 -14.66 3.69 16.79
CA GLN A 301 -16.04 4.08 17.11
C GLN A 301 -16.71 4.93 16.04
N ILE A 302 -15.93 5.70 15.26
CA ILE A 302 -16.46 6.52 14.18
C ILE A 302 -16.59 5.70 12.89
N GLU A 303 -15.65 4.80 12.59
CA GLU A 303 -15.76 3.88 11.45
C GLU A 303 -16.95 2.91 11.61
N GLU A 304 -17.29 2.48 12.82
CA GLU A 304 -18.47 1.62 13.06
C GLU A 304 -19.82 2.36 12.93
N ASN A 305 -19.83 3.69 13.03
CA ASN A 305 -21.05 4.51 13.03
C ASN A 305 -21.21 5.42 11.80
N GLU A 306 -20.22 5.51 10.91
CA GLU A 306 -20.33 6.26 9.66
C GLU A 306 -21.17 5.47 8.62
N GLU A 307 -22.34 5.99 8.27
CA GLU A 307 -23.00 5.62 7.02
C GLU A 307 -22.13 6.07 5.85
N ILE A 308 -21.67 5.11 5.04
CA ILE A 308 -20.81 5.38 3.88
C ILE A 308 -21.61 6.16 2.83
N ASP A 309 -21.26 7.43 2.61
CA ASP A 309 -21.81 8.22 1.49
C ASP A 309 -21.12 7.84 0.17
N PHE A 310 -21.85 7.13 -0.68
CA PHE A 310 -21.37 6.62 -1.97
C PHE A 310 -21.34 7.69 -3.08
N THR A 311 -21.85 8.90 -2.86
CA THR A 311 -22.16 9.84 -3.95
C THR A 311 -20.96 10.61 -4.52
N ASN A 312 -19.83 10.70 -3.79
CA ASN A 312 -18.66 11.51 -4.20
C ASN A 312 -17.30 10.81 -3.98
N LEU A 313 -17.16 9.56 -4.44
CA LEU A 313 -15.88 8.83 -4.36
C LEU A 313 -15.13 8.82 -5.71
N SER A 314 -13.86 9.25 -5.70
CA SER A 314 -12.93 9.00 -6.81
C SER A 314 -12.77 7.49 -7.04
N TYR A 315 -12.60 7.06 -8.30
CA TYR A 315 -12.50 5.64 -8.69
C TYR A 315 -11.51 4.84 -7.84
N VAL A 316 -10.32 5.41 -7.57
CA VAL A 316 -9.29 4.76 -6.75
C VAL A 316 -9.75 4.57 -5.31
N ARG A 317 -10.43 5.58 -4.75
CA ARG A 317 -10.96 5.55 -3.38
C ARG A 317 -12.12 4.55 -3.26
N ALA A 318 -12.99 4.51 -4.27
CA ALA A 318 -14.09 3.54 -4.36
C ALA A 318 -13.57 2.09 -4.41
N LYS A 319 -12.57 1.80 -5.25
CA LYS A 319 -11.96 0.46 -5.35
C LYS A 319 -11.18 0.04 -4.10
N LYS A 320 -10.60 1.00 -3.36
CA LYS A 320 -9.99 0.72 -2.06
C LYS A 320 -11.06 0.36 -1.03
N LEU A 321 -12.11 1.19 -0.93
CA LEU A 321 -13.23 0.96 -0.02
C LEU A 321 -13.93 -0.37 -0.29
N GLU A 322 -14.14 -0.74 -1.56
CA GLU A 322 -14.69 -2.04 -1.94
C GLU A 322 -13.84 -3.22 -1.43
N ARG A 323 -12.51 -3.13 -1.55
CA ARG A 323 -11.62 -4.17 -1.02
C ARG A 323 -11.67 -4.22 0.51
N ASP A 324 -11.59 -3.06 1.17
CA ASP A 324 -11.59 -2.98 2.63
C ASP A 324 -12.91 -3.53 3.21
N MET A 325 -14.05 -3.20 2.58
CA MET A 325 -15.36 -3.78 2.93
C MET A 325 -15.41 -5.28 2.67
N SER A 326 -14.85 -5.77 1.55
CA SER A 326 -14.79 -7.20 1.26
C SER A 326 -13.97 -7.98 2.28
N ILE A 327 -12.86 -7.41 2.76
CA ILE A 327 -12.05 -7.99 3.82
C ILE A 327 -12.87 -8.06 5.12
N ASN A 328 -13.55 -6.97 5.49
CA ASN A 328 -14.38 -6.93 6.70
C ASN A 328 -15.51 -7.99 6.66
N VAL A 329 -16.16 -8.16 5.51
CA VAL A 329 -17.16 -9.22 5.31
C VAL A 329 -16.55 -10.60 5.59
N LEU A 330 -15.39 -10.91 5.01
CA LEU A 330 -14.71 -12.20 5.23
C LEU A 330 -14.31 -12.43 6.70
N GLU A 331 -13.86 -11.38 7.39
CA GLU A 331 -13.54 -11.47 8.81
C GLU A 331 -14.78 -11.75 9.66
N LEU A 332 -15.90 -11.08 9.37
CA LEU A 332 -17.17 -11.29 10.05
C LEU A 332 -17.72 -12.69 9.78
N GLU A 333 -17.64 -13.19 8.55
CA GLU A 333 -17.99 -14.57 8.20
C GLU A 333 -17.14 -15.58 8.98
N SER A 334 -15.82 -15.35 9.08
CA SER A 334 -14.92 -16.18 9.88
C SER A 334 -15.29 -16.18 11.36
N LYS A 335 -15.61 -15.00 11.93
CA LYS A 335 -16.06 -14.86 13.33
C LYS A 335 -17.41 -15.55 13.56
N LEU A 336 -18.35 -15.40 12.63
CA LEU A 336 -19.66 -16.06 12.67
C LEU A 336 -19.52 -17.58 12.65
N GLU A 337 -18.69 -18.12 11.77
CA GLU A 337 -18.48 -19.56 11.66
C GLU A 337 -17.85 -20.15 12.94
N LYS A 338 -16.86 -19.45 13.51
CA LYS A 338 -16.30 -19.83 14.83
C LYS A 338 -17.36 -19.80 15.93
N ALA A 339 -18.25 -18.82 15.94
CA ALA A 339 -19.34 -18.75 16.91
C ALA A 339 -20.35 -19.89 16.72
N ARG A 340 -20.69 -20.24 15.48
CA ARG A 340 -21.56 -21.38 15.13
C ARG A 340 -20.97 -22.70 15.61
N LEU A 341 -19.68 -22.93 15.37
CA LEU A 341 -18.97 -24.11 15.85
C LEU A 341 -18.98 -24.20 17.38
N LYS A 342 -18.71 -23.10 18.08
CA LYS A 342 -18.80 -23.04 19.55
C LYS A 342 -20.20 -23.36 20.04
N LEU A 343 -21.24 -22.79 19.41
CA LEU A 343 -22.63 -23.05 19.76
C LEU A 343 -23.02 -24.52 19.49
N MET A 344 -22.58 -25.09 18.37
CA MET A 344 -22.80 -26.50 18.04
C MET A 344 -22.16 -27.42 19.10
N ASN A 345 -20.92 -27.14 19.48
CA ASN A 345 -20.21 -27.90 20.51
C ASN A 345 -20.92 -27.81 21.87
N LEU A 346 -21.40 -26.61 22.24
CA LEU A 346 -22.15 -26.39 23.48
C LEU A 346 -23.50 -27.13 23.47
N ARG A 347 -24.21 -27.13 22.34
CA ARG A 347 -25.42 -27.93 22.17
C ARG A 347 -25.11 -29.42 22.29
N LYS A 348 -24.07 -29.90 21.62
CA LYS A 348 -23.64 -31.30 21.67
C LYS A 348 -23.32 -31.73 23.09
N SER A 349 -22.55 -30.95 23.85
CA SER A 349 -22.23 -31.27 25.25
C SER A 349 -23.47 -31.31 26.13
N THR A 350 -24.42 -30.38 25.93
CA THR A 350 -25.68 -30.35 26.68
C THR A 350 -26.52 -31.61 26.45
N TYR A 351 -26.58 -32.12 25.21
CA TYR A 351 -27.28 -33.37 24.91
C TYR A 351 -26.58 -34.59 25.51
N HIS A 352 -25.24 -34.67 25.43
CA HIS A 352 -24.47 -35.79 26.00
C HIS A 352 -24.58 -35.84 27.54
N THR A 353 -24.69 -34.68 28.20
CA THR A 353 -24.94 -34.62 29.65
C THR A 353 -26.40 -34.95 30.00
N SER A 354 -27.37 -34.63 29.12
CA SER A 354 -28.78 -34.98 29.35
C SER A 354 -29.08 -36.48 29.16
N GLU A 355 -28.45 -37.15 28.18
CA GLU A 355 -28.58 -38.61 27.99
C GLU A 355 -27.94 -39.40 29.14
N GLY A 356 -26.87 -38.87 29.74
CA GLY A 356 -26.27 -39.44 30.95
C GLY A 356 -27.13 -39.29 32.20
N ALA A 357 -28.01 -38.28 32.27
CA ALA A 357 -28.90 -38.07 33.41
C ALA A 357 -30.22 -38.87 33.32
N THR A 358 -30.63 -39.30 32.13
CA THR A 358 -31.82 -40.15 31.92
C THR A 358 -31.51 -41.65 31.97
N GLY A 359 -30.23 -42.04 32.03
CA GLY A 359 -29.80 -43.44 32.15
C GLY A 359 -29.87 -44.02 33.57
N ASP A 360 -30.12 -43.19 34.59
CA ASP A 360 -30.20 -43.59 36.01
C ASP A 360 -31.64 -43.69 36.54
N ILE A 361 -32.65 -43.79 35.66
CA ILE A 361 -34.04 -44.11 36.04
C ILE A 361 -34.57 -45.27 35.20
N ASN A 362 -34.11 -46.49 35.50
CA ASN A 362 -34.88 -47.72 35.38
C ASN A 362 -34.25 -48.87 36.18
#